data_AF-A0A4Q3UQY2-F1
#
_entry.id   AF-A0A4Q3UQY2-F1
#
_cell.length_a   1.000
_cell.length_b   1.000
_cell.length_c   1.000
_cell.angle_alpha   90.00
_cell.angle_beta   90.00
_cell.angle_gamma   90.00
#
_symmetry.space_group_name_H-M   'P 1'
#
loop_
_entity.id
_entity.type
_entity.pdbx_description
1 polymer ?
#
loop_
_entity_poly.entity_id
_entity_poly.type
_entity_poly.pdbx_seq_one_letter_code
_entity_poly.pdbx_strand_id
1 'polypeptide(L)'
;MKYNPQLDGLRCLAILLVFLGHTIPNARVAVPLIGLAGVDLFFAISGFLITSILLNTEGDFSGAYKRFIGMRTLRIFPVYYLTIALLFLAQDEYLEGKLTYLLTYT
;
A
#
# COMPACT_ATOMS: atom_id res chain seq x y z
N MET A 1 -12.26 19.14 -1.05
CA MET A 1 -12.97 18.44 -2.15
C MET A 1 -14.11 17.60 -1.61
N LYS A 2 -15.25 17.59 -2.30
CA LYS A 2 -16.38 16.70 -1.99
C LYS A 2 -15.98 15.24 -2.31
N TYR A 3 -16.40 14.29 -1.48
CA TYR A 3 -16.14 12.87 -1.67
C TYR A 3 -16.58 12.41 -3.08
N ASN A 4 -15.67 11.75 -3.81
CA ASN A 4 -15.88 11.31 -5.18
C ASN A 4 -15.82 9.77 -5.25
N PRO A 5 -16.98 9.09 -5.24
CA PRO A 5 -17.05 7.64 -5.24
C PRO A 5 -16.53 7.01 -6.54
N GLN A 6 -16.49 7.75 -7.66
CA GLN A 6 -15.96 7.23 -8.92
C GLN A 6 -14.45 6.94 -8.83
N LEU A 7 -13.70 7.80 -8.12
CA LEU A 7 -12.26 7.58 -7.91
C LEU A 7 -11.97 6.36 -7.03
N ASP A 8 -12.81 6.11 -6.02
CA ASP A 8 -12.69 4.91 -5.20
C ASP A 8 -13.06 3.64 -5.99
N GLY A 9 -14.04 3.72 -6.89
CA GLY A 9 -14.33 2.65 -7.85
C GLY A 9 -13.15 2.32 -8.76
N LEU A 10 -12.45 3.34 -9.25
CA LEU A 10 -11.26 3.16 -10.10
C LEU A 10 -10.08 2.56 -9.32
N ARG A 11 -9.93 2.91 -8.03
CA ARG A 11 -8.95 2.26 -7.14
C ARG A 11 -9.28 0.80 -6.91
N CYS A 12 -10.56 0.47 -6.74
CA CYS A 12 -11.01 -0.92 -6.63
C CYS A 12 -10.65 -1.72 -7.89
N LEU A 13 -10.92 -1.15 -9.07
CA LEU A 13 -10.56 -1.76 -10.35
C LEU A 13 -9.05 -1.96 -10.48
N ALA A 14 -8.25 -0.95 -10.11
CA ALA A 14 -6.80 -1.06 -10.11
C ALA A 14 -6.30 -2.21 -9.22
N ILE A 15 -6.84 -2.35 -8.00
CA ILE A 15 -6.52 -3.47 -7.10
C ILE A 15 -6.91 -4.82 -7.72
N LEU A 16 -8.07 -4.92 -8.36
CA LEU A 16 -8.48 -6.16 -9.04
C LEU A 16 -7.48 -6.58 -10.13
N LEU A 17 -6.96 -5.62 -10.91
CA LEU A 17 -5.92 -5.90 -11.91
C LEU A 17 -4.63 -6.43 -11.27
N VAL A 18 -4.20 -5.86 -10.13
CA VAL A 18 -3.04 -6.35 -9.37
C VAL A 18 -3.26 -7.78 -8.87
N PHE A 19 -4.45 -8.06 -8.33
CA PHE A 19 -4.82 -9.40 -7.89
C PHE A 19 -4.78 -10.41 -9.03
N LEU A 20 -5.39 -10.10 -10.18
CA LEU A 20 -5.37 -10.96 -11.37
C LEU A 20 -3.94 -11.20 -11.88
N GLY A 21 -3.06 -10.21 -11.78
CA GLY A 21 -1.64 -10.33 -12.13
C GLY A 21 -0.86 -11.32 -11.26
N HIS A 22 -1.28 -11.52 -10.00
CA HIS A 22 -0.62 -12.44 -9.05
C HIS A 22 -1.30 -13.82 -8.95
N THR A 23 -2.62 -13.90 -9.14
CA THR A 23 -3.37 -15.15 -8.91
C THR A 23 -3.41 -16.09 -10.10
N ILE A 24 -3.00 -15.66 -11.30
CA ILE A 24 -3.04 -16.47 -12.52
C ILE A 24 -1.60 -16.88 -12.90
N PRO A 25 -1.10 -18.04 -12.43
CA PRO A 25 0.34 -18.37 -12.50
C PRO A 25 0.82 -18.74 -13.92
N ASN A 26 -0.11 -19.02 -14.84
CA ASN A 26 0.16 -19.53 -16.18
C ASN A 26 -0.38 -18.63 -17.31
N ALA A 27 -0.80 -17.42 -16.98
CA ALA A 27 -1.20 -16.51 -18.02
C ALA A 27 0.04 -15.95 -18.72
N ARG A 28 0.10 -16.16 -20.04
CA ARG A 28 1.09 -15.58 -20.95
C ARG A 28 1.36 -14.11 -20.60
N VAL A 29 2.60 -13.67 -20.86
CA VAL A 29 3.24 -12.35 -20.67
C VAL A 29 2.35 -11.10 -20.47
N ALA A 30 1.15 -11.05 -21.04
CA ALA A 30 0.17 -9.98 -20.85
C ALA A 30 -0.37 -9.83 -19.42
N VAL A 31 -0.60 -10.91 -18.66
CA VAL A 31 -1.23 -10.80 -17.32
C VAL A 31 -0.31 -10.22 -16.23
N PRO A 32 0.99 -10.54 -16.19
CA PRO A 32 1.93 -9.83 -15.32
C PRO A 32 1.98 -8.32 -15.62
N LEU A 33 1.91 -7.94 -16.91
CA LEU A 33 1.92 -6.54 -17.34
C LEU A 33 0.67 -5.78 -16.88
N ILE A 34 -0.49 -6.46 -16.89
CA ILE A 34 -1.76 -5.93 -16.37
C ILE A 34 -1.68 -5.71 -14.86
N GLY A 35 -1.04 -6.63 -14.12
CA GLY A 35 -0.80 -6.46 -12.69
C GLY A 35 0.05 -5.24 -12.38
N LEU A 36 1.17 -5.05 -13.11
CA LEU A 36 2.05 -3.89 -12.98
C LEU A 36 1.31 -2.58 -13.30
N ALA A 37 0.56 -2.54 -14.41
CA ALA A 37 -0.26 -1.39 -14.78
C ALA A 37 -1.33 -1.06 -13.73
N GLY A 38 -1.91 -2.10 -13.08
CA GLY A 38 -2.83 -1.93 -11.96
C GLY A 38 -2.18 -1.24 -10.76
N VAL A 39 -0.92 -1.58 -10.45
CA VAL A 39 -0.15 -0.93 -9.38
C VAL A 39 0.07 0.54 -9.72
N ASP A 40 0.53 0.84 -10.93
CA ASP A 40 0.78 2.22 -11.38
C ASP A 40 -0.49 3.06 -11.35
N LEU A 41 -1.61 2.52 -11.84
CA LEU A 41 -2.91 3.18 -11.83
C LEU A 41 -3.38 3.48 -10.40
N PHE A 42 -3.25 2.51 -9.48
CA PHE A 42 -3.63 2.69 -8.08
C PHE A 42 -2.82 3.82 -7.42
N PHE A 43 -1.50 3.86 -7.66
CA PHE A 43 -0.63 4.90 -7.12
C PHE A 43 -0.91 6.26 -7.73
N ALA A 44 -1.15 6.35 -9.04
CA ALA A 44 -1.49 7.61 -9.71
C ALA A 44 -2.78 8.23 -9.14
N ILE A 45 -3.85 7.43 -8.98
CA ILE A 45 -5.13 7.92 -8.44
C ILE A 45 -4.99 8.31 -6.96
N SER A 46 -4.29 7.48 -6.17
CA SER A 46 -4.08 7.76 -4.75
C SER A 46 -3.25 9.05 -4.57
N GLY A 47 -2.18 9.22 -5.36
CA GLY A 47 -1.35 10.42 -5.37
C GLY A 47 -2.14 11.67 -5.77
N PHE A 48 -2.98 11.58 -6.81
CA PHE A 48 -3.88 12.66 -7.20
C PHE A 48 -4.81 13.09 -6.05
N LEU A 49 -5.44 12.12 -5.37
CA LEU A 49 -6.35 12.40 -4.26
C LEU A 49 -5.62 13.05 -3.07
N ILE A 50 -4.46 12.52 -2.70
CA ILE A 50 -3.65 13.05 -1.59
C ILE A 50 -3.22 14.48 -1.90
N THR A 51 -2.62 14.72 -3.07
CA THR A 51 -2.19 16.06 -3.49
C THR A 51 -3.37 17.03 -3.53
N SER A 52 -4.54 16.59 -4.01
CA SER A 52 -5.74 17.43 -4.01
C SER A 52 -6.22 17.79 -2.60
N ILE A 53 -6.12 16.87 -1.63
CA ILE A 53 -6.43 17.14 -0.21
C ILE A 53 -5.43 18.14 0.38
N LEU A 54 -4.13 17.96 0.12
CA LEU A 54 -3.08 18.83 0.62
C LEU A 54 -3.19 20.25 0.05
N LEU A 55 -3.49 20.39 -1.25
CA LEU A 55 -3.72 21.69 -1.89
C LEU A 55 -5.01 22.38 -1.42
N ASN A 56 -5.99 21.63 -0.92
CA ASN A 56 -7.22 22.19 -0.32
C ASN A 56 -7.05 22.60 1.14
N THR A 57 -5.87 22.39 1.74
CA THR A 57 -5.63 22.79 3.12
C THR A 57 -5.13 24.23 3.13
N GLU A 58 -5.93 25.14 3.67
CA GLU A 58 -5.62 26.58 3.72
C GLU A 58 -4.47 26.85 4.71
N GLY A 59 -3.23 26.84 4.21
CA GLY A 59 -2.05 27.35 4.92
C GLY A 59 -1.30 26.36 5.82
N ASP A 60 -1.90 25.21 6.21
CA ASP A 60 -1.24 24.19 7.03
C ASP A 60 -0.92 22.90 6.27
N PHE A 61 -0.09 23.02 5.24
CA PHE A 61 0.42 21.88 4.48
C PHE A 61 1.21 20.90 5.37
N SER A 62 1.99 21.42 6.33
CA SER A 62 2.83 20.59 7.22
C SER A 62 1.98 19.69 8.11
N GLY A 63 0.92 20.24 8.73
CA GLY A 63 -0.01 19.48 9.55
C GLY A 63 -0.79 18.43 8.74
N ALA A 64 -1.28 18.80 7.56
CA ALA A 64 -1.97 17.86 6.67
C ALA A 64 -1.07 16.70 6.22
N TYR A 65 0.17 16.99 5.84
CA TYR A 65 1.15 15.97 5.45
C TYR A 65 1.51 15.05 6.63
N LYS A 66 1.80 15.61 7.82
CA LYS A 66 2.08 14.82 9.03
C LYS A 66 0.91 13.94 9.41
N ARG A 67 -0.32 14.45 9.32
CA ARG A 67 -1.53 13.66 9.57
C ARG A 67 -1.70 12.53 8.57
N PHE A 68 -1.43 12.78 7.29
CA PHE A 68 -1.46 11.76 6.26
C PHE A 68 -0.46 10.64 6.52
N ILE A 69 0.81 10.98 6.76
CA ILE A 69 1.86 9.99 7.07
C ILE A 69 1.56 9.28 8.39
N GLY A 70 1.16 10.00 9.44
CA GLY A 70 0.84 9.42 10.74
C GLY A 70 -0.28 8.37 10.66
N MET A 71 -1.37 8.67 9.94
CA MET A 71 -2.46 7.70 9.72
C MET A 71 -2.02 6.48 8.91
N ARG A 72 -1.06 6.65 7.99
CA ARG A 72 -0.50 5.56 7.17
C ARG A 72 0.44 4.68 7.99
N THR A 73 1.34 5.28 8.76
CA THR A 73 2.28 4.59 9.66
C THR A 73 1.51 3.78 10.71
N LEU A 74 0.51 4.39 11.36
CA LEU A 74 -0.33 3.70 12.35
C LEU A 74 -1.17 2.55 11.78
N ARG A 75 -1.34 2.45 10.46
CA ARG A 75 -2.05 1.33 9.82
C ARG A 75 -1.10 0.20 9.39
N ILE A 76 0.08 0.55 8.87
CA ILE A 76 1.03 -0.43 8.29
C ILE A 76 1.91 -1.04 9.38
N PHE A 77 2.42 -0.22 10.31
CA PHE A 77 3.38 -0.66 11.34
C PHE A 77 2.79 -1.74 12.26
N PRO A 78 1.54 -1.62 12.78
CA PRO A 78 1.00 -2.65 13.66
C PRO A 78 0.90 -4.01 12.99
N VAL A 79 0.43 -4.07 11.74
CA VAL A 79 0.31 -5.33 10.99
C VAL A 79 1.69 -5.90 10.72
N TYR A 80 2.67 -5.06 10.36
CA TYR A 80 4.04 -5.47 10.12
C TYR A 80 4.70 -6.12 11.35
N TYR A 81 4.74 -5.40 12.48
CA TYR A 81 5.36 -5.93 13.71
C TYR A 81 4.57 -7.10 14.30
N LEU A 82 3.24 -7.12 14.17
CA LEU A 82 2.43 -8.26 14.55
C LEU A 82 2.78 -9.50 13.73
N THR A 83 3.00 -9.34 12.42
CA THR A 83 3.39 -10.47 11.56
C THR A 83 4.76 -11.01 11.96
N ILE A 84 5.74 -10.14 12.22
CA ILE A 84 7.05 -10.55 12.75
C ILE A 84 6.91 -11.26 14.10
N ALA A 85 6.10 -10.72 15.01
CA ALA A 85 5.87 -11.32 16.32
C ALA A 85 5.22 -12.71 16.22
N LEU A 86 4.24 -12.89 15.33
CA LEU A 86 3.62 -14.18 15.09
C LEU A 86 4.60 -15.20 14.51
N LEU A 87 5.40 -14.80 13.52
CA LEU A 87 6.45 -15.66 12.96
C LEU A 87 7.48 -16.06 14.03
N PHE A 88 7.82 -15.13 14.93
CA PHE A 88 8.77 -15.36 16.02
C PHE A 88 8.22 -16.37 17.03
N LEU A 89 6.93 -16.23 17.39
CA LEU A 89 6.25 -17.18 18.26
C LEU A 89 6.07 -18.56 17.62
N ALA A 90 5.92 -18.61 16.29
CA ALA A 90 5.80 -19.86 15.55
C ALA A 90 7.14 -20.62 15.42
N GLN A 91 8.27 -20.06 15.90
CA GLN A 91 9.62 -20.61 15.72
C GLN A 91 9.91 -20.98 14.26
N ASP A 92 9.47 -20.12 13.34
CA ASP A 92 9.65 -20.36 11.92
C ASP A 92 11.14 -20.25 11.55
N GLU A 93 11.67 -21.25 10.85
CA GLU A 93 13.06 -21.33 10.38
C GLU A 93 13.43 -20.09 9.52
N TYR A 94 12.46 -19.44 8.89
CA TYR A 94 12.65 -18.19 8.14
C TYR A 94 13.22 -17.02 8.97
N LEU A 95 13.05 -17.03 10.30
CA LEU A 95 13.53 -15.97 11.18
C LEU A 95 14.94 -16.20 11.71
N GLU A 96 15.48 -17.42 11.61
CA GLU A 96 16.83 -17.72 12.07
C GLU A 96 17.86 -16.95 11.20
N GLY A 97 18.55 -16.00 11.81
CA GLY A 97 19.56 -15.16 11.15
C GLY A 97 19.05 -13.95 10.35
N LYS A 98 17.73 -13.82 10.13
CA LYS A 98 17.12 -12.65 9.44
C LYS A 98 16.38 -11.69 10.36
N LEU A 99 16.21 -12.01 11.64
CA LEU A 99 15.47 -11.17 12.58
C LEU A 99 15.98 -9.72 12.63
N THR A 100 17.30 -9.53 12.72
CA THR A 100 17.93 -8.20 12.76
C THR A 100 17.72 -7.43 11.46
N TYR A 101 17.77 -8.13 10.32
CA TYR A 101 17.49 -7.53 9.02
C TYR A 101 16.03 -7.11 8.91
N LEU A 102 15.09 -8.01 9.26
CA LEU A 102 13.65 -7.73 9.23
C LEU A 102 13.29 -6.57 10.16
N LEU A 103 13.85 -6.50 11.37
CA LEU A 103 13.58 -5.40 12.29
C LEU A 103 14.12 -4.04 11.80
N THR A 104 15.18 -4.04 10.99
CA THR A 104 15.86 -2.82 10.49
C THR A 104 15.42 -2.44 9.08
N TYR A 105 14.65 -3.28 8.39
CA TYR A 105 14.23 -3.07 7.00
C TYR A 105 13.08 -2.06 6.85
N THR A 106 12.51 -1.57 7.95
CA THR A 106 11.46 -0.52 7.98
C THR A 106 12.08 0.87 7.96
#